data_AF-A0A7C4HKJ5-F1
#
_entry.id   AF-A0A7C4HKJ5-F1
#
_cell.length_a   1.000
_cell.length_b   1.000
_cell.length_c   1.000
_cell.angle_alpha   90.00
_cell.angle_beta   90.00
_cell.angle_gamma   90.00
#
_symmetry.space_group_name_H-M   'P 1'
#
loop_
_entity.id
_entity.type
_entity.pdbx_description
1 polymer ?
#
loop_
_entity_poly.entity_id
_entity_poly.type
_entity_poly.pdbx_seq_one_letter_code
_entity_poly.pdbx_strand_id
1 'polypeptide(L)'
;MKKLIAAALALTLVGLWSVTAFTAPAKGKEVRPWRAKVAVPKYEAHLKYRGVSPSSLDNYAVGQSHIDAAWKWRLAQTHKKVFNTFSHAVAVMEREPDFVFAQSQAAFYEWIELEHPDLFARMVEMVKRGQWELTGGMWVEPDGNMPDGEAYVRQRLLGQRYFLERFGRMSDMEWLPDTFGYNRGLTQIVARSGGRYLWCKKITSNKNTIFPFHL
;
A
#
# COMPACT_ATOMS: atom_id res chain seq x y z
N MET A 1 5.52 -34.29 9.21
CA MET A 1 5.49 -33.16 8.25
C MET A 1 4.06 -32.63 8.15
N LYS A 2 3.66 -31.82 9.12
CA LYS A 2 2.28 -31.36 9.27
C LYS A 2 2.29 -29.83 9.35
N LYS A 3 1.50 -29.24 8.44
CA LYS A 3 0.71 -28.01 8.54
C LYS A 3 1.39 -26.80 9.19
N LEU A 4 1.42 -25.66 8.51
CA LEU A 4 1.38 -24.36 9.18
C LEU A 4 0.93 -23.27 8.19
N ILE A 5 -0.09 -22.54 8.61
CA ILE A 5 -0.94 -21.62 7.84
C ILE A 5 -1.02 -20.29 8.61
N ALA A 6 -0.71 -19.19 7.89
CA ALA A 6 -1.19 -17.78 7.98
C ALA A 6 -0.97 -16.86 9.20
N ALA A 7 -0.86 -15.54 8.94
CA ALA A 7 -1.70 -14.46 9.51
C ALA A 7 -1.46 -13.05 8.89
N ALA A 8 -2.53 -12.23 8.76
CA ALA A 8 -2.50 -10.76 8.60
C ALA A 8 -3.66 -10.09 9.39
N LEU A 9 -3.41 -8.88 9.92
CA LEU A 9 -4.32 -8.09 10.76
C LEU A 9 -5.04 -7.01 9.93
N ALA A 10 -6.34 -6.84 10.14
CA ALA A 10 -7.17 -5.82 9.49
C ALA A 10 -7.68 -4.79 10.51
N LEU A 11 -7.37 -3.51 10.29
CA LEU A 11 -8.15 -2.39 10.81
C LEU A 11 -9.12 -1.96 9.70
N THR A 12 -10.39 -2.32 9.86
CA THR A 12 -11.49 -1.87 8.99
C THR A 12 -12.58 -1.26 9.86
N LEU A 13 -12.78 0.05 9.74
CA LEU A 13 -14.05 0.69 9.99
C LEU A 13 -14.51 1.39 8.71
N VAL A 14 -15.72 1.01 8.30
CA VAL A 14 -16.59 1.58 7.26
C VAL A 14 -16.32 1.15 5.80
N GLY A 15 -17.14 0.19 5.35
CA GLY A 15 -17.67 0.14 3.98
C GLY A 15 -16.83 -0.57 2.92
N LEU A 16 -17.14 -1.86 2.67
CA LEU A 16 -16.89 -2.64 1.45
C LEU A 16 -15.72 -2.19 0.52
N TRP A 17 -14.48 -2.60 0.83
CA TRP A 17 -13.37 -2.70 -0.14
C TRP A 17 -12.45 -3.84 0.28
N SER A 18 -12.46 -4.96 -0.44
CA SER A 18 -11.63 -6.12 -0.10
C SER A 18 -10.22 -5.97 -0.68
N VAL A 19 -9.30 -5.39 0.09
CA VAL A 19 -7.89 -5.81 0.06
C VAL A 19 -7.77 -6.97 1.03
N THR A 20 -7.49 -8.17 0.52
CA THR A 20 -7.17 -9.31 1.39
C THR A 20 -5.68 -9.57 1.26
N ALA A 21 -4.88 -8.90 2.09
CA ALA A 21 -3.48 -9.22 2.26
C ALA A 21 -3.37 -10.47 3.16
N PHE A 22 -2.65 -11.51 2.73
CA PHE A 22 -2.34 -12.71 3.51
C PHE A 22 -0.82 -12.89 3.63
N THR A 23 -0.24 -12.76 4.82
CA THR A 23 1.19 -13.08 5.07
C THR A 23 1.31 -14.47 5.70
N ALA A 24 2.39 -15.18 5.37
CA ALA A 24 2.92 -16.30 6.16
C ALA A 24 4.00 -15.76 7.14
N PRO A 25 4.06 -16.21 8.41
CA PRO A 25 5.04 -15.72 9.39
C PRO A 25 6.41 -16.37 9.24
N ALA A 26 7.46 -15.67 9.70
CA ALA A 26 8.80 -16.21 9.87
C ALA A 26 8.85 -17.31 10.95
N LYS A 27 9.85 -18.19 10.83
CA LYS A 27 10.00 -19.42 11.62
C LYS A 27 9.99 -19.15 13.14
N GLY A 28 9.05 -19.77 13.87
CA GLY A 28 9.16 -19.97 15.33
C GLY A 28 8.33 -19.08 16.26
N LYS A 29 7.35 -18.29 15.76
CA LYS A 29 6.48 -17.46 16.62
C LYS A 29 5.04 -17.98 16.69
N GLU A 30 4.42 -17.85 17.86
CA GLU A 30 3.04 -18.29 18.15
C GLU A 30 2.03 -17.19 17.75
N VAL A 31 0.97 -17.56 17.01
CA VAL A 31 0.07 -16.63 16.30
C VAL A 31 -1.37 -16.73 16.83
N ARG A 32 -2.09 -15.60 16.99
CA ARG A 32 -3.49 -15.59 17.51
C ARG A 32 -4.56 -15.13 16.48
N PRO A 33 -5.71 -15.83 16.31
CA PRO A 33 -6.37 -15.91 15.01
C PRO A 33 -7.90 -15.82 15.05
N TRP A 34 -8.50 -14.71 14.63
CA TRP A 34 -9.97 -14.69 14.43
C TRP A 34 -10.40 -14.57 12.96
N ARG A 35 -9.63 -13.88 12.10
CA ARG A 35 -9.95 -13.77 10.66
C ARG A 35 -9.19 -14.75 9.75
N ALA A 36 -8.00 -15.21 10.15
CA ALA A 36 -7.24 -16.22 9.40
C ALA A 36 -8.01 -17.55 9.23
N LYS A 37 -8.80 -17.94 10.24
CA LYS A 37 -9.63 -19.16 10.20
C LYS A 37 -10.69 -19.16 9.09
N VAL A 38 -11.14 -17.99 8.64
CA VAL A 38 -12.18 -17.86 7.61
C VAL A 38 -11.56 -17.70 6.23
N ALA A 39 -10.45 -16.97 6.15
CA ALA A 39 -9.91 -16.49 4.90
C ALA A 39 -8.99 -17.52 4.23
N VAL A 40 -8.25 -18.31 5.02
CA VAL A 40 -7.38 -19.38 4.48
C VAL A 40 -8.17 -20.50 3.80
N PRO A 41 -9.23 -21.09 4.40
CA PRO A 41 -9.97 -22.15 3.71
C PRO A 41 -10.56 -21.71 2.38
N LYS A 42 -10.97 -20.44 2.26
CA LYS A 42 -11.45 -19.86 1.00
C LYS A 42 -10.35 -19.75 -0.05
N TYR A 43 -9.17 -19.30 0.37
CA TYR A 43 -8.00 -19.19 -0.51
C TYR A 43 -7.54 -20.57 -1.00
N GLU A 44 -7.41 -21.54 -0.09
CA GLU A 44 -7.04 -22.93 -0.45
C GLU A 44 -8.08 -23.59 -1.36
N ALA A 45 -9.38 -23.35 -1.12
CA ALA A 45 -10.44 -23.84 -2.00
C ALA A 45 -10.35 -23.22 -3.40
N HIS A 46 -10.02 -21.92 -3.50
CA HIS A 46 -9.81 -21.26 -4.79
C HIS A 46 -8.59 -21.83 -5.53
N LEU A 47 -7.47 -22.03 -4.83
CA LEU A 47 -6.27 -22.64 -5.41
C LEU A 47 -6.56 -24.06 -5.93
N LYS A 48 -7.27 -24.87 -5.12
CA LYS A 48 -7.70 -26.21 -5.52
C LYS A 48 -8.59 -26.18 -6.76
N TYR A 49 -9.55 -25.26 -6.83
CA TYR A 49 -10.40 -25.07 -8.01
C TYR A 49 -9.59 -24.72 -9.27
N ARG A 50 -8.52 -23.92 -9.12
CA ARG A 50 -7.62 -23.54 -10.20
C ARG A 50 -6.57 -24.61 -10.54
N GLY A 51 -6.52 -25.73 -9.82
CA GLY A 51 -5.48 -26.75 -9.97
C GLY A 51 -4.08 -26.29 -9.57
N VAL A 52 -3.98 -25.23 -8.74
CA VAL A 52 -2.71 -24.64 -8.30
C VAL A 52 -2.38 -25.16 -6.90
N SER A 53 -1.14 -25.62 -6.70
CA SER A 53 -0.67 -26.02 -5.37
C SER A 53 -0.33 -24.77 -4.54
N PRO A 54 -0.75 -24.68 -3.27
CA PRO A 54 -0.29 -23.62 -2.37
C PRO A 54 1.25 -23.60 -2.25
N SER A 55 1.90 -24.77 -2.33
CA SER A 55 3.35 -24.90 -2.24
C SER A 55 4.11 -24.41 -3.48
N SER A 56 3.40 -24.13 -4.58
CA SER A 56 4.00 -23.59 -5.80
C SER A 56 3.84 -22.07 -5.91
N LEU A 57 3.42 -21.40 -4.83
CA LEU A 57 3.19 -19.96 -4.78
C LEU A 57 4.00 -19.31 -3.67
N ASP A 58 4.66 -18.21 -4.00
CA ASP A 58 5.19 -17.28 -3.01
C ASP A 58 4.11 -16.25 -2.68
N ASN A 59 3.67 -16.24 -1.42
CA ASN A 59 2.63 -15.33 -0.95
C ASN A 59 3.25 -14.20 -0.15
N TYR A 60 3.12 -12.99 -0.67
CA TYR A 60 3.53 -11.77 -0.01
C TYR A 60 2.30 -11.01 0.47
N ALA A 61 2.43 -10.38 1.62
CA ALA A 61 1.43 -9.41 2.07
C ALA A 61 2.10 -8.27 2.79
N VAL A 62 1.46 -7.13 2.60
CA VAL A 62 1.94 -5.84 3.05
C VAL A 62 0.73 -5.11 3.62
N GLY A 63 0.89 -4.57 4.81
CA GLY A 63 -0.09 -3.66 5.39
C GLY A 63 -0.18 -2.40 4.53
N GLN A 64 -1.38 -1.96 4.23
CA GLN A 64 -1.59 -0.71 3.50
C GLN A 64 -2.86 -0.05 4.02
N SER A 65 -2.86 1.28 4.04
CA SER A 65 -4.04 2.06 4.41
C SER A 65 -4.25 3.17 3.39
N HIS A 66 -5.21 2.98 2.49
CA HIS A 66 -5.68 4.03 1.60
C HIS A 66 -6.40 5.12 2.40
N ILE A 67 -5.99 6.37 2.25
CA ILE A 67 -6.64 7.52 2.88
C ILE A 67 -6.78 8.62 1.83
N ASP A 68 -8.02 8.96 1.46
CA ASP A 68 -8.25 10.08 0.56
C ASP A 68 -7.80 11.38 1.21
N ALA A 69 -6.99 12.17 0.49
CA ALA A 69 -6.50 13.46 0.97
C ALA A 69 -7.67 14.40 1.32
N ALA A 70 -8.70 14.42 0.47
CA ALA A 70 -9.97 15.06 0.71
C ALA A 70 -11.10 14.31 -0.02
N TRP A 71 -12.09 13.82 0.74
CA TRP A 71 -13.28 13.17 0.16
C TRP A 71 -14.54 13.53 0.95
N LYS A 72 -14.94 12.70 1.91
CA LYS A 72 -16.16 12.89 2.73
C LYS A 72 -15.92 13.61 4.05
N TRP A 73 -14.73 14.16 4.26
CA TRP A 73 -14.33 14.90 5.45
C TRP A 73 -13.42 16.06 5.06
N ARG A 74 -13.27 17.04 5.95
CA ARG A 74 -12.37 18.17 5.71
C ARG A 74 -10.92 17.74 5.92
N LEU A 75 -10.00 18.50 5.35
CA LEU A 75 -8.57 18.20 5.39
C LEU A 75 -8.05 17.99 6.83
N ALA A 76 -8.50 18.78 7.80
CA ALA A 76 -8.12 18.62 9.21
C ALA A 76 -8.41 17.21 9.78
N GLN A 77 -9.46 16.53 9.31
CA GLN A 77 -9.75 15.16 9.69
C GLN A 77 -8.81 14.17 8.99
N THR A 78 -8.37 14.45 7.76
CA THR A 78 -7.34 13.65 7.07
C THR A 78 -6.04 13.66 7.86
N HIS A 79 -5.56 14.82 8.31
CA HIS A 79 -4.34 14.92 9.12
C HIS A 79 -4.43 14.03 10.37
N LYS A 80 -5.55 14.08 11.11
CA LYS A 80 -5.80 13.19 12.26
C LYS A 80 -5.82 11.70 11.86
N LYS A 81 -6.41 11.36 10.70
CA LYS A 81 -6.44 9.98 10.20
C LYS A 81 -5.05 9.49 9.84
N VAL A 82 -4.25 10.31 9.17
CA VAL A 82 -2.85 10.02 8.82
C VAL A 82 -2.04 9.78 10.10
N PHE A 83 -2.09 10.71 11.05
CA PHE A 83 -1.41 10.59 12.34
C PHE A 83 -1.77 9.29 13.07
N ASN A 84 -3.07 9.01 13.25
CA ASN A 84 -3.52 7.81 13.95
C ASN A 84 -3.09 6.53 13.23
N THR A 85 -3.18 6.51 11.90
CA THR A 85 -2.81 5.35 11.09
C THR A 85 -1.32 5.08 11.18
N PHE A 86 -0.50 6.12 11.02
CA PHE A 86 0.96 5.97 11.01
C PHE A 86 1.48 5.64 12.41
N SER A 87 0.91 6.25 13.45
CA SER A 87 1.22 5.91 14.85
C SER A 87 0.95 4.44 15.14
N HIS A 88 -0.19 3.91 14.70
CA HIS A 88 -0.51 2.49 14.86
C HIS A 88 0.40 1.60 14.03
N ALA A 89 0.70 1.95 12.78
CA ALA A 89 1.60 1.17 11.94
C ALA A 89 2.99 1.05 12.58
N VAL A 90 3.57 2.16 13.05
CA VAL A 90 4.84 2.16 13.78
C VAL A 90 4.76 1.31 15.06
N ALA A 91 3.69 1.45 15.86
CA ALA A 91 3.52 0.67 17.08
C ALA A 91 3.39 -0.85 16.80
N VAL A 92 2.80 -1.23 15.66
CA VAL A 92 2.76 -2.63 15.22
C VAL A 92 4.15 -3.11 14.79
N MET A 93 4.88 -2.32 14.00
CA MET A 93 6.26 -2.68 13.57
C MET A 93 7.21 -2.89 14.74
N GLU A 94 7.07 -2.11 15.82
CA GLU A 94 7.88 -2.25 17.03
C GLU A 94 7.62 -3.57 17.79
N ARG A 95 6.41 -4.13 17.65
CA ARG A 95 6.00 -5.38 18.31
C ARG A 95 6.18 -6.59 17.40
N GLU A 96 6.00 -6.41 16.11
CA GLU A 96 6.00 -7.45 15.08
C GLU A 96 7.09 -7.14 14.03
N PRO A 97 8.33 -7.65 14.21
CA PRO A 97 9.45 -7.40 13.31
C PRO A 97 9.22 -7.78 11.84
N ASP A 98 8.32 -8.74 11.58
CA ASP A 98 8.01 -9.22 10.23
C ASP A 98 6.89 -8.41 9.56
N PHE A 99 6.28 -7.43 10.26
CA PHE A 99 5.24 -6.59 9.69
C PHE A 99 5.84 -5.51 8.79
N VAL A 100 5.39 -5.48 7.54
CA VAL A 100 5.72 -4.44 6.56
C VAL A 100 4.47 -3.60 6.27
N PHE A 101 4.63 -2.28 6.23
CA PHE A 101 3.58 -1.34 5.83
C PHE A 101 4.05 -0.53 4.62
N ALA A 102 3.20 -0.40 3.62
CA ALA A 102 3.43 0.43 2.45
C ALA A 102 2.58 1.69 2.52
N GLN A 103 3.17 2.83 2.14
CA GLN A 103 2.39 4.04 1.93
C GLN A 103 2.85 4.92 0.75
N SER A 104 1.87 5.34 -0.05
CA SER A 104 1.99 5.88 -1.40
C SER A 104 2.14 7.40 -1.51
N GLN A 105 1.55 8.17 -0.58
CA GLN A 105 1.35 9.62 -0.73
C GLN A 105 2.41 10.43 0.00
N ALA A 106 3.31 11.09 -0.74
CA ALA A 106 4.41 11.88 -0.14
C ALA A 106 3.90 13.03 0.75
N ALA A 107 2.77 13.66 0.39
CA ALA A 107 2.17 14.73 1.19
C ALA A 107 1.89 14.32 2.64
N PHE A 108 1.57 13.06 2.89
CA PHE A 108 1.27 12.59 4.25
C PHE A 108 2.51 12.49 5.12
N TYR A 109 3.66 12.20 4.52
CA TYR A 109 4.93 12.21 5.22
C TYR A 109 5.30 13.64 5.61
N GLU A 110 5.12 14.61 4.71
CA GLU A 110 5.37 16.02 5.00
C GLU A 110 4.47 16.53 6.13
N TRP A 111 3.17 16.19 6.11
CA TRP A 111 2.26 16.58 7.20
C TRP A 111 2.73 16.03 8.55
N ILE A 112 3.20 14.79 8.58
CA ILE A 112 3.69 14.17 9.82
C ILE A 112 5.04 14.76 10.24
N GLU A 113 5.94 15.04 9.30
CA GLU A 113 7.19 15.75 9.58
C GLU A 113 6.95 17.11 10.24
N LEU A 114 5.99 17.87 9.72
CA LEU A 114 5.66 19.22 10.20
C LEU A 114 4.89 19.20 11.53
N GLU A 115 3.93 18.30 11.69
CA GLU A 115 2.99 18.31 12.82
C GLU A 115 3.42 17.40 13.97
N HIS A 116 4.15 16.33 13.68
CA HIS A 116 4.49 15.24 14.60
C HIS A 116 5.93 14.73 14.36
N PRO A 117 6.95 15.58 14.55
CA PRO A 117 8.35 15.26 14.19
C PRO A 117 8.93 14.05 14.94
N ASP A 118 8.42 13.75 16.14
CA ASP A 118 8.79 12.57 16.93
C ASP A 118 8.31 11.26 16.26
N LEU A 119 7.09 11.26 15.73
CA LEU A 119 6.56 10.15 14.94
C LEU A 119 7.32 10.01 13.62
N PHE A 120 7.61 11.14 12.95
CA PHE A 120 8.39 11.13 11.71
C PHE A 120 9.78 10.51 11.90
N ALA A 121 10.48 10.85 12.98
CA ALA A 121 11.78 10.25 13.31
C ALA A 121 11.69 8.72 13.46
N ARG A 122 10.61 8.22 14.09
CA ARG A 122 10.36 6.77 14.19
C ARG A 122 10.03 6.16 12.83
N MET A 123 9.26 6.84 11.98
CA MET A 123 9.01 6.37 10.61
C MET A 123 10.30 6.23 9.80
N VAL A 124 11.22 7.20 9.89
CA VAL A 124 12.54 7.13 9.23
C VAL A 124 13.31 5.89 9.68
N GLU A 125 13.27 5.55 10.97
CA GLU A 125 13.88 4.32 11.48
C GLU A 125 13.20 3.06 10.91
N MET A 126 11.87 3.03 10.82
CA MET A 126 11.16 1.91 10.20
C MET A 126 11.46 1.75 8.70
N VAL A 127 11.68 2.86 7.98
CA VAL A 127 12.12 2.83 6.58
C VAL A 127 13.53 2.23 6.48
N LYS A 128 14.46 2.63 7.35
CA LYS A 128 15.83 2.08 7.39
C LYS A 128 15.86 0.58 7.69
N ARG A 129 14.93 0.11 8.53
CA ARG A 129 14.75 -1.32 8.84
C ARG A 129 14.07 -2.12 7.74
N GLY A 130 13.55 -1.47 6.71
CA GLY A 130 12.78 -2.12 5.64
C GLY A 130 11.37 -2.57 6.06
N GLN A 131 10.87 -2.10 7.21
CA GLN A 131 9.49 -2.36 7.65
C GLN A 131 8.50 -1.36 7.09
N TRP A 132 8.97 -0.17 6.71
CA TRP A 132 8.16 0.86 6.07
C TRP A 132 8.58 1.04 4.62
N GLU A 133 7.70 0.64 3.71
CA GLU A 133 7.94 0.72 2.28
C GLU A 133 7.38 2.02 1.68
N LEU A 134 8.27 2.76 1.02
CA LEU A 134 7.94 3.99 0.31
C LEU A 134 7.40 3.61 -1.06
N THR A 135 6.12 3.28 -1.15
CA THR A 135 5.46 3.03 -2.43
C THR A 135 4.96 4.34 -3.04
N GLY A 136 4.44 4.29 -4.27
CA GLY A 136 3.95 5.48 -4.95
C GLY A 136 5.07 6.45 -5.28
N GLY A 137 5.01 7.65 -4.71
CA GLY A 137 5.98 8.72 -4.92
C GLY A 137 5.49 9.80 -5.89
N MET A 138 4.19 9.83 -6.18
CA MET A 138 3.51 11.08 -6.43
C MET A 138 3.21 11.82 -5.12
N TRP A 139 2.94 13.12 -5.21
CA TRP A 139 2.61 13.94 -4.05
C TRP A 139 1.34 13.46 -3.33
N VAL A 140 0.30 13.18 -4.12
CA VAL A 140 -0.91 12.47 -3.71
C VAL A 140 -1.19 11.33 -4.70
N GLU A 141 -2.28 10.60 -4.55
CA GLU A 141 -2.80 9.69 -5.59
C GLU A 141 -3.77 10.49 -6.49
N PRO A 142 -3.33 11.09 -7.61
CA PRO A 142 -4.18 11.97 -8.40
C PRO A 142 -5.23 11.20 -9.20
N ASP A 143 -6.21 11.94 -9.74
CA ASP A 143 -7.12 11.43 -10.76
C ASP A 143 -6.38 11.05 -12.05
N GLY A 144 -6.90 10.03 -12.73
CA GLY A 144 -6.30 9.37 -13.89
C GLY A 144 -6.35 10.14 -15.20
N ASN A 145 -7.31 11.07 -15.33
CA ASN A 145 -7.73 11.61 -16.64
C ASN A 145 -7.75 13.13 -16.66
N MET A 146 -8.12 13.77 -15.56
CA MET A 146 -8.30 15.23 -15.47
C MET A 146 -6.99 16.02 -15.46
N PRO A 147 -5.93 15.61 -14.74
CA PRO A 147 -4.67 16.36 -14.76
C PRO A 147 -4.00 16.29 -16.12
N ASP A 148 -3.38 17.40 -16.53
CA ASP A 148 -2.55 17.44 -17.73
C ASP A 148 -1.19 16.74 -17.50
N GLY A 149 -0.38 16.66 -18.57
CA GLY A 149 0.93 16.02 -18.51
C GLY A 149 1.88 16.71 -17.51
N GLU A 150 1.89 18.04 -17.47
CA GLU A 150 2.75 18.80 -16.55
C GLU A 150 2.35 18.57 -15.09
N ALA A 151 1.05 18.56 -14.77
CA ALA A 151 0.56 18.25 -13.43
C ALA A 151 1.01 16.85 -12.98
N TYR A 152 0.94 15.84 -13.86
CA TYR A 152 1.47 14.51 -13.57
C TYR A 152 2.98 14.48 -13.34
N VAL A 153 3.74 15.19 -14.18
CA VAL A 153 5.18 15.34 -13.99
C VAL A 153 5.49 16.00 -12.65
N ARG A 154 4.74 17.04 -12.26
CA ARG A 154 4.90 17.73 -10.97
C ARG A 154 4.53 16.85 -9.77
N GLN A 155 3.42 16.11 -9.86
CA GLN A 155 3.03 15.14 -8.83
C GLN A 155 4.19 14.20 -8.52
N ARG A 156 4.77 13.61 -9.57
CA ARG A 156 5.87 12.66 -9.45
C ARG A 156 7.18 13.31 -9.02
N LEU A 157 7.53 14.46 -9.61
CA LEU A 157 8.75 15.20 -9.28
C LEU A 157 8.79 15.60 -7.80
N LEU A 158 7.70 16.18 -7.29
CA LEU A 158 7.63 16.65 -5.91
C LEU A 158 7.65 15.48 -4.93
N GLY A 159 6.89 14.41 -5.19
CA GLY A 159 6.88 13.23 -4.33
C GLY A 159 8.23 12.51 -4.28
N GLN A 160 8.85 12.28 -5.45
CA GLN A 160 10.17 11.64 -5.51
C GLN A 160 11.27 12.46 -4.88
N ARG A 161 11.27 13.78 -5.12
CA ARG A 161 12.24 14.69 -4.51
C ARG A 161 12.12 14.66 -2.99
N TYR A 162 10.91 14.70 -2.46
CA TYR A 162 10.69 14.59 -1.02
C TYR A 162 11.23 13.28 -0.46
N PHE A 163 10.95 12.14 -1.12
CA PHE A 163 11.49 10.85 -0.67
C PHE A 163 13.01 10.79 -0.73
N LEU A 164 13.62 11.29 -1.81
CA LEU A 164 15.07 11.33 -1.96
C LEU A 164 15.72 12.18 -0.88
N GLU A 165 15.19 13.37 -0.60
CA GLU A 165 15.73 14.28 0.42
C GLU A 165 15.59 13.74 1.85
N ARG A 166 14.48 13.09 2.18
CA ARG A 166 14.20 12.64 3.57
C ARG A 166 14.64 11.22 3.89
N PHE A 167 14.60 10.34 2.90
CA PHE A 167 14.89 8.91 3.09
C PHE A 167 16.09 8.41 2.29
N GLY A 168 16.72 9.27 1.47
CA GLY A 168 17.89 8.91 0.67
C GLY A 168 17.58 7.97 -0.50
N ARG A 169 16.30 7.69 -0.78
CA ARG A 169 15.87 6.82 -1.88
C ARG A 169 14.58 7.32 -2.52
N MET A 170 14.45 7.09 -3.82
CA MET A 170 13.20 7.27 -4.55
C MET A 170 12.36 5.99 -4.49
N SER A 171 11.05 6.12 -4.69
CA SER A 171 10.19 4.96 -4.96
C SER A 171 10.36 4.51 -6.40
N ASP A 172 10.55 3.21 -6.61
CA ASP A 172 10.60 2.60 -7.95
C ASP A 172 9.23 2.06 -8.40
N MET A 173 8.17 2.34 -7.66
CA MET A 173 6.85 1.81 -7.91
C MET A 173 5.78 2.88 -7.76
N GLU A 174 4.96 3.08 -8.78
CA GLU A 174 3.77 3.93 -8.65
C GLU A 174 2.58 3.13 -8.09
N TRP A 175 1.76 3.76 -7.26
CA TRP A 175 0.68 3.10 -6.51
C TRP A 175 -0.62 3.89 -6.59
N LEU A 176 -1.57 3.41 -7.41
CA LEU A 176 -2.83 4.11 -7.74
C LEU A 176 -4.04 3.16 -7.61
N PRO A 177 -4.34 2.68 -6.38
CA PRO A 177 -5.42 1.73 -6.12
C PRO A 177 -6.81 2.33 -6.36
N ASP A 178 -7.02 3.62 -6.07
CA ASP A 178 -8.34 4.24 -6.14
C ASP A 178 -8.51 5.27 -7.28
N THR A 179 -7.58 5.30 -8.24
CA THR A 179 -7.66 6.21 -9.39
C THR A 179 -8.66 5.70 -10.45
N PHE A 180 -9.61 6.55 -10.87
CA PHE A 180 -10.68 6.18 -11.79
C PHE A 180 -10.29 6.35 -13.27
N GLY A 181 -9.57 5.37 -13.81
CA GLY A 181 -9.04 5.41 -15.18
C GLY A 181 -7.57 5.84 -15.19
N TYR A 182 -6.89 5.66 -16.31
CA TYR A 182 -5.44 5.87 -16.40
C TYR A 182 -5.11 6.45 -17.77
N ASN A 183 -4.50 7.62 -17.82
CA ASN A 183 -4.10 8.21 -19.09
C ASN A 183 -2.95 7.41 -19.75
N ARG A 184 -2.81 7.57 -21.08
CA ARG A 184 -1.77 6.87 -21.86
C ARG A 184 -0.34 7.27 -21.48
N GLY A 185 -0.15 8.51 -21.01
CA GLY A 185 1.16 9.06 -20.68
C GLY A 185 1.72 8.59 -19.34
N LEU A 186 0.88 8.09 -18.44
CA LEU A 186 1.26 7.71 -17.07
C LEU A 186 2.45 6.76 -17.03
N THR A 187 2.40 5.68 -17.81
CA THR A 187 3.47 4.68 -17.83
C THR A 187 4.80 5.26 -18.32
N GLN A 188 4.76 6.17 -19.30
CA GLN A 188 5.94 6.86 -19.79
C GLN A 188 6.52 7.80 -18.72
N ILE A 189 5.67 8.55 -18.03
CA ILE A 189 6.08 9.47 -16.95
C ILE A 189 6.70 8.68 -15.80
N VAL A 190 6.05 7.61 -15.34
CA VAL A 190 6.57 6.73 -14.28
C VAL A 190 7.91 6.13 -14.69
N ALA A 191 8.02 5.57 -15.89
CA ALA A 191 9.27 4.97 -16.37
C ALA A 191 10.42 5.99 -16.49
N ARG A 192 10.15 7.18 -17.04
CA ARG A 192 11.16 8.23 -17.22
C ARG A 192 11.56 8.94 -15.92
N SER A 193 10.79 8.75 -14.85
CA SER A 193 11.06 9.28 -13.50
C SER A 193 11.60 8.22 -12.54
N GLY A 194 12.15 7.12 -13.06
CA GLY A 194 12.83 6.08 -12.28
C GLY A 194 11.90 4.99 -11.71
N GLY A 195 10.61 5.02 -12.05
CA GLY A 195 9.69 3.93 -11.73
C GLY A 195 9.88 2.72 -12.65
N ARG A 196 9.75 1.53 -12.08
CA ARG A 196 9.80 0.22 -12.76
C ARG A 196 8.45 -0.48 -12.71
N TYR A 197 7.66 -0.21 -11.69
CA TYR A 197 6.38 -0.86 -11.43
C TYR A 197 5.25 0.15 -11.36
N LEU A 198 4.05 -0.29 -11.73
CA LEU A 198 2.80 0.44 -11.57
C LEU A 198 1.77 -0.53 -11.01
N TRP A 199 1.19 -0.18 -9.88
CA TRP A 199 0.05 -0.88 -9.31
C TRP A 199 -1.22 -0.07 -9.43
N CYS A 200 -2.27 -0.71 -9.94
CA CYS A 200 -3.56 -0.10 -10.17
C CYS A 200 -4.66 -1.13 -9.94
N LYS A 201 -5.78 -0.73 -9.32
CA LYS A 201 -6.88 -1.68 -9.04
C LYS A 201 -8.11 -1.44 -9.91
N LYS A 202 -8.48 -0.20 -10.17
CA LYS A 202 -9.76 0.14 -10.84
C LYS A 202 -9.86 -0.33 -12.29
N ILE A 203 -8.74 -0.63 -12.94
CA ILE A 203 -8.73 -1.22 -14.29
C ILE A 203 -9.44 -2.59 -14.34
N THR A 204 -9.60 -3.26 -13.20
CA THR A 204 -10.34 -4.53 -13.08
C THR A 204 -11.81 -4.34 -12.68
N SER A 205 -12.25 -3.12 -12.39
CA SER A 205 -13.60 -2.81 -11.90
C SER A 205 -14.56 -2.42 -13.03
N ASN A 206 -14.52 -3.14 -14.15
CA ASN A 206 -15.32 -2.86 -15.33
C ASN A 206 -16.63 -3.65 -15.33
N LYS A 207 -17.74 -3.00 -15.70
CA LYS A 207 -19.05 -3.66 -15.87
C LYS A 207 -19.14 -4.49 -17.15
N ASN A 208 -18.59 -3.97 -18.25
CA ASN A 208 -18.84 -4.50 -19.60
C ASN A 208 -17.67 -5.32 -20.14
N THR A 209 -16.42 -4.92 -19.85
CA THR A 209 -15.23 -5.53 -20.44
C THR A 209 -14.31 -6.05 -19.35
N ILE A 210 -14.17 -7.37 -19.27
CA ILE A 210 -13.27 -8.01 -18.30
C ILE A 210 -11.82 -7.70 -18.69
N PHE A 211 -11.03 -7.22 -17.73
CA PHE A 211 -9.60 -7.02 -17.96
C PHE A 211 -8.92 -8.39 -18.16
N PRO A 212 -8.11 -8.58 -19.22
CA PRO A 212 -7.66 -9.91 -19.63
C PRO A 212 -6.59 -10.52 -18.72
N PHE A 213 -6.04 -9.74 -17.77
CA PHE A 213 -5.03 -10.20 -16.83
C PHE A 213 -5.55 -10.23 -15.40
N HIS A 214 -5.04 -11.17 -14.60
CA HIS A 214 -5.28 -11.20 -13.16
C HIS A 214 -4.23 -10.30 -12.48
N LEU A 215 -4.70 -9.21 -11.85
CA LEU A 215 -3.90 -8.34 -10.99
C LEU A 215 -4.04 -8.78 -9.53
#